data_AF-M2PX80-F1
#
_entry.id   AF-M2PX80-F1
#
_cell.length_a   1.000
_cell.length_b   1.000
_cell.length_c   1.000
_cell.angle_alpha   90.00
_cell.angle_beta   90.00
_cell.angle_gamma   90.00
#
_symmetry.space_group_name_H-M   'P 1'
#
loop_
_entity.id
_entity.type
_entity.pdbx_description
1 polymer ?
#
loop_
_entity_poly.entity_id
_entity_poly.type
_entity_poly.pdbx_seq_one_letter_code
_entity_poly.pdbx_strand_id
1 'polypeptide(L)'
;MTDANHLADRVAVTETVARFAWSQDLKDWDGLRAIVADTVTMDVSEHLGAPSQELSADDFVAASRAVLEGFQSTHHSTSNVIVELKGDHATYRSFVVAYHHVPADEGDWLVVRAFWHVDLQRVDNEWRLRRIRVVRKAPFVGNPELYAIAAGSADKGGREASKSTDNVRAVPFRMAAAMSDRDVDKLVANYTDDFDCVMPVHPDRSFRGVEQVRANYTTIFARYSHGLDARVIDSVVDGDRVWTEWEMIGTRADGVVETIRGTVIIRVEDGRARAARFYLDPVDAPDTSAQLNILD
;
A
#
# COMPACT_ATOMS: atom_id res chain seq x y z
N MET A 1 -21.24 -28.38 5.66
CA MET A 1 -21.76 -28.61 4.30
C MET A 1 -21.97 -27.24 3.68
N THR A 2 -21.22 -26.91 2.63
CA THR A 2 -21.36 -25.66 1.88
C THR A 2 -22.53 -25.81 0.92
N ASP A 3 -23.69 -25.25 1.29
CA ASP A 3 -24.86 -25.12 0.41
C ASP A 3 -24.53 -24.12 -0.73
N ALA A 4 -25.09 -24.31 -1.92
CA ALA A 4 -24.91 -23.38 -3.05
C ALA A 4 -25.34 -21.94 -2.68
N ASN A 5 -26.35 -21.82 -1.81
CA ASN A 5 -26.79 -20.54 -1.26
C ASN A 5 -25.69 -19.87 -0.42
N HIS A 6 -24.90 -20.64 0.32
CA HIS A 6 -23.80 -20.11 1.14
C HIS A 6 -22.67 -19.54 0.28
N LEU A 7 -22.37 -20.14 -0.88
CA LEU A 7 -21.37 -19.58 -1.81
C LEU A 7 -21.88 -18.32 -2.50
N ALA A 8 -23.14 -18.33 -2.96
CA ALA A 8 -23.78 -17.16 -3.56
C ALA A 8 -23.80 -15.97 -2.59
N ASP A 9 -24.13 -16.21 -1.32
CA ASP A 9 -24.13 -15.17 -0.28
C ASP A 9 -22.75 -14.60 0.00
N ARG A 10 -21.70 -15.44 0.03
CA ARG A 10 -20.33 -14.95 0.19
C ARG A 10 -19.93 -14.01 -0.95
N VAL A 11 -20.26 -14.38 -2.18
CA VAL A 11 -19.99 -13.54 -3.36
C VAL A 11 -20.77 -12.23 -3.28
N ALA A 12 -22.07 -12.30 -2.96
CA ALA A 12 -22.91 -11.11 -2.85
C ALA A 12 -22.41 -10.15 -1.74
N VAL A 13 -22.00 -10.68 -0.58
CA VAL A 13 -21.39 -9.87 0.50
C VAL A 13 -20.10 -9.20 0.03
N THR A 14 -19.20 -9.95 -0.61
CA THR A 14 -17.95 -9.39 -1.14
C THR A 14 -18.21 -8.33 -2.20
N GLU A 15 -19.17 -8.55 -3.09
CA GLU A 15 -19.55 -7.59 -4.13
C GLU A 15 -20.18 -6.32 -3.53
N THR A 16 -21.02 -6.43 -2.51
CA THR A 16 -21.57 -5.26 -1.80
C THR A 16 -20.44 -4.38 -1.24
N VAL A 17 -19.40 -4.96 -0.65
CA VAL A 17 -18.26 -4.18 -0.11
C VAL A 17 -17.34 -3.68 -1.23
N ALA A 18 -17.18 -4.41 -2.33
CA ALA A 18 -16.46 -3.92 -3.50
C ALA A 18 -17.16 -2.70 -4.12
N ARG A 19 -18.50 -2.74 -4.23
CA ARG A 19 -19.31 -1.60 -4.68
C ARG A 19 -19.19 -0.41 -3.73
N PHE A 20 -18.98 -0.62 -2.43
CA PHE A 20 -18.70 0.48 -1.51
C PHE A 20 -17.44 1.26 -1.91
N ALA A 21 -16.31 0.58 -2.12
CA ALA A 21 -15.09 1.20 -2.64
C ALA A 21 -15.33 1.88 -4.01
N TRP A 22 -15.97 1.17 -4.93
CA TRP A 22 -16.22 1.64 -6.29
C TRP A 22 -17.07 2.92 -6.33
N SER A 23 -18.15 2.96 -5.55
CA SER A 23 -19.03 4.11 -5.46
C SER A 23 -18.33 5.33 -4.83
N GLN A 24 -17.44 5.11 -3.87
CA GLN A 24 -16.63 6.18 -3.30
C GLN A 24 -15.66 6.77 -4.34
N ASP A 25 -14.93 5.90 -5.05
CA ASP A 25 -13.89 6.31 -6.00
C ASP A 25 -14.46 6.96 -7.26
N LEU A 26 -15.62 6.50 -7.73
CA LEU A 26 -16.33 7.11 -8.85
C LEU A 26 -17.23 8.28 -8.44
N LYS A 27 -17.36 8.56 -7.14
CA LYS A 27 -18.33 9.53 -6.60
C LYS A 27 -19.78 9.22 -7.05
N ASP A 28 -20.11 7.93 -7.15
CA ASP A 28 -21.45 7.43 -7.46
C ASP A 28 -22.30 7.36 -6.19
N TRP A 29 -22.92 8.48 -5.84
CA TRP A 29 -23.71 8.60 -4.60
C TRP A 29 -25.00 7.77 -4.62
N ASP A 30 -25.61 7.59 -5.79
CA ASP A 30 -26.78 6.74 -5.95
C ASP A 30 -26.40 5.27 -5.77
N GLY A 31 -25.27 4.84 -6.36
CA GLY A 31 -24.70 3.52 -6.14
C GLY A 31 -24.31 3.28 -4.68
N LEU A 32 -23.75 4.27 -3.99
CA LEU A 32 -23.46 4.19 -2.55
C LEU A 32 -24.74 4.03 -1.73
N ARG A 33 -25.79 4.81 -2.03
CA ARG A 33 -27.09 4.72 -1.35
C ARG A 33 -27.75 3.36 -1.54
N ALA A 34 -27.56 2.77 -2.72
CA ALA A 34 -28.14 1.47 -3.09
C ALA A 34 -27.53 0.27 -2.39
N ILE A 35 -26.44 0.40 -1.62
CA ILE A 35 -25.78 -0.73 -0.95
C ILE A 35 -25.82 -0.64 0.58
N VAL A 36 -26.27 0.47 1.15
CA VAL A 36 -26.34 0.67 2.60
C VAL A 36 -27.71 0.31 3.16
N ALA A 37 -27.75 -0.13 4.41
CA ALA A 37 -28.99 -0.32 5.16
C ALA A 37 -29.57 1.04 5.59
N ASP A 38 -30.86 1.07 5.98
CA ASP A 38 -31.55 2.30 6.40
C ASP A 38 -30.85 3.05 7.55
N THR A 39 -30.13 2.29 8.37
CA THR A 39 -29.26 2.81 9.42
C THR A 39 -27.88 2.19 9.26
N VAL A 40 -26.83 3.02 9.31
CA VAL A 40 -25.44 2.59 9.20
C VAL A 40 -24.65 3.08 10.41
N THR A 41 -23.91 2.19 11.05
CA THR A 41 -22.92 2.59 12.05
C THR A 41 -21.59 2.89 11.37
N MET A 42 -21.13 4.13 11.42
CA MET A 42 -19.84 4.56 10.90
C MET A 42 -18.85 4.74 12.07
N ASP A 43 -17.78 3.95 12.07
CA ASP A 43 -16.73 3.98 13.09
C ASP A 43 -15.37 4.23 12.45
N VAL A 44 -15.01 5.51 12.41
CA VAL A 44 -13.69 5.97 11.95
C VAL A 44 -12.84 6.47 13.12
N SER A 45 -13.15 6.05 14.35
CA SER A 45 -12.47 6.53 15.57
C SER A 45 -10.97 6.24 15.57
N GLU A 46 -10.58 5.04 15.13
CA GLU A 46 -9.17 4.64 14.98
C GLU A 46 -8.55 5.06 13.65
N HIS A 47 -9.27 5.82 12.82
CA HIS A 47 -8.79 6.35 11.55
C HIS A 47 -8.65 7.87 11.57
N LEU A 48 -9.74 8.58 11.89
CA LEU A 48 -9.86 10.04 11.90
C LEU A 48 -10.06 10.62 13.31
N GLY A 49 -10.17 9.79 14.36
CA GLY A 49 -10.36 10.25 15.74
C GLY A 49 -11.79 10.67 16.09
N ALA A 50 -12.71 10.69 15.12
CA ALA A 50 -14.12 11.01 15.36
C ALA A 50 -14.85 9.83 16.02
N PRO A 51 -15.73 10.06 17.01
CA PRO A 51 -16.46 8.97 17.67
C PRO A 51 -17.32 8.18 16.69
N SER A 52 -17.54 6.90 17.00
CA SER A 52 -18.49 6.07 16.26
C SER A 52 -19.88 6.71 16.30
N GLN A 53 -20.55 6.72 15.15
CA GLN A 53 -21.86 7.35 14.98
C GLN A 53 -22.83 6.37 14.32
N GLU A 54 -24.10 6.50 14.64
CA GLU A 54 -25.19 5.84 13.92
C GLU A 54 -25.88 6.89 13.06
N LEU A 55 -25.95 6.63 11.75
CA LEU A 55 -26.44 7.54 10.73
C LEU A 55 -27.61 6.90 9.99
N SER A 56 -28.53 7.71 9.50
CA SER A 56 -29.45 7.25 8.45
C SER A 56 -28.65 6.95 7.17
N ALA A 57 -29.21 6.16 6.26
CA ALA A 57 -28.60 5.90 4.97
C ALA A 57 -28.26 7.20 4.21
N ASP A 58 -29.17 8.18 4.25
CA ASP A 58 -29.01 9.46 3.56
C ASP A 58 -27.92 10.32 4.22
N ASP A 59 -27.86 10.34 5.55
CA ASP A 59 -26.82 11.06 6.29
C ASP A 59 -25.44 10.41 6.08
N PHE A 60 -25.37 9.08 5.99
CA PHE A 60 -24.13 8.36 5.68
C PHE A 60 -23.60 8.72 4.29
N VAL A 61 -24.48 8.77 3.29
CA VAL A 61 -24.12 9.19 1.92
C VAL A 61 -23.70 10.66 1.91
N ALA A 62 -24.44 11.54 2.59
CA ALA A 62 -24.10 12.96 2.70
C ALA A 62 -22.73 13.18 3.37
N ALA A 63 -22.44 12.46 4.47
CA ALA A 63 -21.15 12.52 5.15
C ALA A 63 -20.01 12.00 4.26
N SER A 64 -20.23 10.88 3.56
CA SER A 64 -19.24 10.33 2.62
C SER A 64 -18.94 11.30 1.49
N ARG A 65 -19.99 11.90 0.91
CA ARG A 65 -19.90 12.91 -0.15
C ARG A 65 -19.14 14.15 0.31
N ALA A 66 -19.45 14.68 1.49
CA ALA A 66 -18.81 15.87 2.04
C ALA A 66 -17.29 15.70 2.21
N VAL A 67 -16.83 14.49 2.55
CA VAL A 67 -15.40 14.18 2.64
C VAL A 67 -14.79 13.95 1.26
N LEU A 68 -15.43 13.16 0.41
CA LEU A 68 -14.84 12.66 -0.84
C LEU A 68 -14.90 13.67 -1.99
N GLU A 69 -15.83 14.61 -2.01
CA GLU A 69 -15.91 15.62 -3.08
C GLU A 69 -14.67 16.52 -3.14
N GLY A 70 -14.03 16.75 -1.99
CA GLY A 70 -12.81 17.56 -1.88
C GLY A 70 -11.57 16.94 -2.52
N PHE A 71 -11.56 15.63 -2.73
CA PHE A 71 -10.46 14.94 -3.44
C PHE A 71 -10.67 14.99 -4.94
N GLN A 72 -9.61 15.20 -5.72
CA GLN A 72 -9.68 15.05 -7.17
C GLN A 72 -9.85 13.58 -7.54
N SER A 73 -9.15 12.69 -6.84
CA SER A 73 -9.31 11.24 -7.01
C SER A 73 -9.04 10.50 -5.71
N THR A 74 -9.71 9.36 -5.57
CA THR A 74 -9.42 8.35 -4.56
C THR A 74 -9.35 6.98 -5.22
N HIS A 75 -8.64 6.04 -4.57
CA HIS A 75 -8.63 4.65 -4.99
C HIS A 75 -8.53 3.73 -3.78
N HIS A 76 -9.58 2.96 -3.51
CA HIS A 76 -9.68 2.02 -2.40
C HIS A 76 -9.50 0.57 -2.89
N SER A 77 -8.35 -0.02 -2.60
CA SER A 77 -8.04 -1.39 -2.94
C SER A 77 -8.12 -2.30 -1.71
N THR A 78 -8.97 -3.33 -1.77
CA THR A 78 -9.16 -4.30 -0.68
C THR A 78 -8.48 -5.63 -0.99
N SER A 79 -7.95 -6.29 0.05
CA SER A 79 -7.29 -7.60 -0.10
C SER A 79 -7.49 -8.49 1.14
N ASN A 80 -7.16 -9.77 1.00
CA ASN A 80 -7.22 -10.77 2.08
C ASN A 80 -8.60 -10.83 2.73
N VAL A 81 -9.63 -11.00 1.90
CA VAL A 81 -11.04 -10.95 2.29
C VAL A 81 -11.43 -12.18 3.12
N ILE A 82 -12.04 -11.94 4.28
CA ILE A 82 -12.64 -12.96 5.12
C ILE A 82 -14.13 -12.59 5.30
N VAL A 83 -15.00 -13.51 4.91
CA VAL A 83 -16.45 -13.40 5.09
C VAL A 83 -16.94 -14.50 6.03
N GLU A 84 -17.80 -14.16 6.98
CA GLU A 84 -18.49 -15.11 7.86
C GLU A 84 -20.00 -14.85 7.76
N LEU A 85 -20.77 -15.91 7.48
CA LEU A 85 -22.22 -15.83 7.32
C LEU A 85 -22.93 -16.45 8.53
N LYS A 86 -24.01 -15.80 8.97
CA LYS A 86 -24.90 -16.30 10.03
C LYS A 86 -26.35 -15.88 9.74
N GLY A 87 -27.07 -16.73 9.01
CA GLY A 87 -28.44 -16.44 8.59
C GLY A 87 -28.48 -15.18 7.72
N ASP A 88 -29.25 -14.19 8.14
CA ASP A 88 -29.39 -12.89 7.46
C ASP A 88 -28.37 -11.84 7.89
N HIS A 89 -27.28 -12.26 8.55
CA HIS A 89 -26.17 -11.42 8.94
C HIS A 89 -24.85 -11.94 8.37
N ALA A 90 -23.95 -11.02 8.04
CA ALA A 90 -22.60 -11.33 7.61
C ALA A 90 -21.59 -10.38 8.25
N THR A 91 -20.39 -10.89 8.52
CA THR A 91 -19.21 -10.05 8.77
C THR A 91 -18.27 -10.17 7.59
N TYR A 92 -17.65 -9.05 7.22
CA TYR A 92 -16.62 -8.96 6.21
C TYR A 92 -15.41 -8.26 6.83
N ARG A 93 -14.22 -8.79 6.56
CA ARG A 93 -12.95 -8.19 6.97
C ARG A 93 -11.97 -8.20 5.81
N SER A 94 -11.23 -7.11 5.63
CA SER A 94 -10.15 -7.03 4.65
C SER A 94 -9.07 -6.06 5.10
N PHE A 95 -7.88 -6.20 4.52
CA PHE A 95 -6.99 -5.06 4.40
C PHE A 95 -7.60 -4.06 3.42
N VAL A 96 -7.23 -2.78 3.57
CA VAL A 96 -7.47 -1.74 2.58
C VAL A 96 -6.23 -0.86 2.46
N VAL A 97 -5.85 -0.58 1.21
CA VAL A 97 -4.94 0.51 0.86
C VAL A 97 -5.76 1.55 0.11
N ALA A 98 -5.82 2.76 0.63
CA ALA A 98 -6.60 3.85 0.07
C ALA A 98 -5.68 5.02 -0.32
N TYR A 99 -5.59 5.30 -1.61
CA TYR A 99 -4.92 6.47 -2.17
C TYR A 99 -5.90 7.63 -2.28
N HIS A 100 -5.43 8.84 -1.99
CA HIS A 100 -6.19 10.07 -2.08
C HIS A 100 -5.32 11.15 -2.71
N HIS A 101 -5.93 12.01 -3.52
CA HIS A 101 -5.25 13.10 -4.21
C HIS A 101 -6.12 14.36 -4.25
N VAL A 102 -5.49 15.52 -4.10
CA VAL A 102 -6.09 16.84 -4.30
C VAL A 102 -5.23 17.62 -5.30
N PRO A 103 -5.78 18.59 -6.06
CA PRO A 103 -4.96 19.42 -6.96
C PRO A 103 -4.24 20.50 -6.14
N ALA A 104 -3.00 20.22 -5.72
CA ALA A 104 -2.12 21.13 -4.99
C ALA A 104 -0.69 21.09 -5.57
N ASP A 105 0.08 22.16 -5.36
CA ASP A 105 1.44 22.29 -5.91
C ASP A 105 2.46 21.38 -5.19
N GLU A 106 2.25 21.12 -3.89
CA GLU A 106 3.08 20.24 -3.07
C GLU A 106 2.23 19.41 -2.09
N GLY A 107 2.70 18.20 -1.76
CA GLY A 107 2.02 17.33 -0.78
C GLY A 107 0.57 17.00 -1.18
N ASP A 108 0.36 16.73 -2.45
CA ASP A 108 -0.95 16.63 -3.10
C ASP A 108 -1.62 15.25 -2.95
N TRP A 109 -0.98 14.31 -2.27
CA TRP A 109 -1.47 12.94 -2.09
C TRP A 109 -1.27 12.37 -0.68
N LEU A 110 -2.06 11.33 -0.38
CA LEU A 110 -2.06 10.60 0.88
C LEU A 110 -2.44 9.14 0.64
N VAL A 111 -1.69 8.22 1.24
CA VAL A 111 -2.00 6.79 1.30
C VAL A 111 -2.33 6.39 2.74
N VAL A 112 -3.43 5.66 2.88
CA VAL A 112 -3.90 5.06 4.13
C VAL A 112 -3.81 3.55 4.01
N ARG A 113 -3.24 2.88 5.02
CA ARG A 113 -3.27 1.41 5.14
C ARG A 113 -4.03 1.03 6.41
N ALA A 114 -5.13 0.33 6.25
CA ALA A 114 -6.08 0.06 7.31
C ALA A 114 -6.72 -1.33 7.18
N PHE A 115 -7.52 -1.68 8.19
CA PHE A 115 -8.52 -2.74 8.10
C PHE A 115 -9.89 -2.14 7.88
N TRP A 116 -10.68 -2.79 7.02
CA TRP A 116 -12.12 -2.64 7.02
C TRP A 116 -12.74 -3.80 7.77
N HIS A 117 -13.55 -3.48 8.78
CA HIS A 117 -14.47 -4.42 9.40
C HIS A 117 -15.89 -3.96 9.08
N VAL A 118 -16.63 -4.78 8.36
CA VAL A 118 -17.95 -4.46 7.85
C VAL A 118 -18.95 -5.48 8.36
N ASP A 119 -20.06 -5.01 8.90
CA ASP A 119 -21.21 -5.88 9.17
C ASP A 119 -22.28 -5.60 8.12
N LEU A 120 -22.86 -6.66 7.59
CA LEU A 120 -23.92 -6.61 6.60
C LEU A 120 -25.15 -7.36 7.10
N GLN A 121 -26.31 -6.92 6.61
CA GLN A 121 -27.60 -7.52 6.89
C GLN A 121 -28.35 -7.73 5.58
N ARG A 122 -29.06 -8.86 5.45
CA ARG A 122 -29.96 -9.08 4.33
C ARG A 122 -31.26 -8.31 4.55
N VAL A 123 -31.65 -7.51 3.57
CA VAL A 123 -32.90 -6.76 3.51
C VAL A 123 -33.52 -6.99 2.14
N ASP A 124 -34.77 -7.44 2.08
CA ASP A 124 -35.48 -7.75 0.83
C ASP A 124 -34.69 -8.64 -0.14
N ASN A 125 -34.06 -9.70 0.40
CA ASN A 125 -33.16 -10.63 -0.30
C ASN A 125 -31.82 -10.06 -0.80
N GLU A 126 -31.47 -8.82 -0.45
CA GLU A 126 -30.20 -8.20 -0.85
C GLU A 126 -29.32 -7.89 0.36
N TRP A 127 -27.99 -8.03 0.21
CA TRP A 127 -27.04 -7.70 1.27
C TRP A 127 -26.77 -6.21 1.33
N ARG A 128 -27.00 -5.61 2.50
CA ARG A 128 -26.83 -4.18 2.78
C ARG A 128 -25.78 -3.94 3.87
N LEU A 129 -24.92 -2.96 3.68
CA LEU A 129 -23.92 -2.53 4.66
C LEU A 129 -24.61 -1.89 5.87
N ARG A 130 -24.42 -2.46 7.06
CA ARG A 130 -25.02 -2.00 8.33
C ARG A 130 -24.01 -1.32 9.25
N ARG A 131 -22.73 -1.67 9.12
CA ARG A 131 -21.63 -1.05 9.86
C ARG A 131 -20.36 -1.04 9.02
N ILE A 132 -19.61 0.05 9.08
CA ILE A 132 -18.23 0.13 8.61
C ILE A 132 -17.36 0.64 9.76
N ARG A 133 -16.30 -0.11 10.08
CA ARG A 133 -15.23 0.33 10.97
C ARG A 133 -13.91 0.34 10.21
N VAL A 134 -13.24 1.49 10.23
CA VAL A 134 -11.91 1.66 9.64
C VAL A 134 -10.88 1.73 10.75
N VAL A 135 -9.96 0.75 10.79
CA VAL A 135 -8.89 0.70 11.78
C VAL A 135 -7.56 0.94 11.10
N ARG A 136 -6.97 2.13 11.27
CA ARG A 136 -5.68 2.45 10.66
C ARG A 136 -4.58 1.61 11.31
N LYS A 137 -3.70 0.99 10.50
CA LYS A 137 -2.62 0.12 10.99
C LYS A 137 -1.22 0.60 10.67
N ALA A 138 -1.09 1.57 9.77
CA ALA A 138 0.16 2.28 9.51
C ALA A 138 -0.04 3.79 9.68
N PRO A 139 1.03 4.56 9.95
CA PRO A 139 0.99 6.01 9.81
C PRO A 139 0.50 6.43 8.41
N PHE A 140 -0.02 7.64 8.31
CA PHE A 140 -0.26 8.27 7.02
C PHE A 140 1.04 8.37 6.22
N VAL A 141 0.96 8.13 4.91
CA VAL A 141 2.09 8.22 3.98
C VAL A 141 1.74 9.26 2.93
N GLY A 142 2.56 10.30 2.78
CA GLY A 142 2.18 11.50 2.02
C GLY A 142 1.80 12.64 2.98
N ASN A 143 0.86 13.49 2.58
CA ASN A 143 0.46 14.65 3.37
C ASN A 143 -0.61 14.28 4.41
N PRO A 144 -0.31 14.30 5.73
CA PRO A 144 -1.28 13.95 6.76
C PRO A 144 -2.42 14.95 6.89
N GLU A 145 -2.25 16.17 6.37
CA GLU A 145 -3.28 17.22 6.35
C GLU A 145 -4.22 17.11 5.14
N LEU A 146 -4.03 16.11 4.25
CA LEU A 146 -4.77 16.04 2.99
C LEU A 146 -6.29 15.97 3.19
N TYR A 147 -6.77 15.29 4.24
CA TYR A 147 -8.19 15.28 4.58
C TYR A 147 -8.71 16.68 4.99
N ALA A 148 -7.92 17.46 5.71
CA ALA A 148 -8.29 18.84 6.08
C ALA A 148 -8.26 19.78 4.87
N ILE A 149 -7.30 19.58 3.95
CA ILE A 149 -7.22 20.32 2.67
C ILE A 149 -8.43 19.99 1.79
N ALA A 150 -8.77 18.72 1.64
CA ALA A 150 -9.95 18.28 0.89
C ALA A 150 -11.25 18.86 1.48
N ALA A 151 -11.35 18.91 2.81
CA ALA A 151 -12.47 19.54 3.51
C ALA A 151 -12.47 21.09 3.44
N GLY A 152 -11.51 21.71 2.74
CA GLY A 152 -11.39 23.17 2.64
C GLY A 152 -11.08 23.87 3.97
N SER A 153 -10.60 23.13 4.97
CA SER A 153 -10.42 23.57 6.36
C SER A 153 -8.97 23.89 6.74
N ALA A 154 -8.02 23.62 5.84
CA ALA A 154 -6.60 23.97 5.99
C ALA A 154 -6.18 24.99 4.93
N ASP A 155 -5.26 25.89 5.30
CA ASP A 155 -4.59 26.78 4.35
C ASP A 155 -3.78 25.93 3.37
N LYS A 156 -3.76 26.28 2.08
CA LYS A 156 -2.89 25.59 1.08
C LYS A 156 -1.40 25.87 1.32
N GLY A 157 -1.08 26.66 2.36
CA GLY A 157 0.26 26.93 2.84
C GLY A 157 0.93 25.66 3.36
N GLY A 158 2.04 25.30 2.70
CA GLY A 158 2.79 24.08 2.91
C GLY A 158 3.19 23.83 4.35
N ARG A 159 2.95 22.61 4.81
CA ARG A 159 3.67 22.06 5.96
C ARG A 159 5.03 21.63 5.44
N GLU A 160 6.10 22.30 5.88
CA GLU A 160 7.46 21.81 5.64
C GLU A 160 7.52 20.34 6.07
N ALA A 161 7.76 19.45 5.10
CA ALA A 161 8.26 18.13 5.40
C ALA A 161 9.45 18.31 6.34
N SER A 162 9.47 17.59 7.46
CA SER A 162 10.67 17.51 8.26
C SER A 162 11.79 17.09 7.31
N LYS A 163 12.82 17.93 7.13
CA LYS A 163 14.00 17.64 6.27
C LYS A 163 14.61 16.26 6.56
N SER A 164 14.36 15.70 7.75
CA SER A 164 14.73 14.34 8.13
C SER A 164 13.95 13.26 7.36
N THR A 165 12.63 13.40 7.17
CA THR A 165 11.77 12.37 6.55
C THR A 165 12.01 12.26 5.04
N ASP A 166 12.17 13.39 4.35
CA ASP A 166 12.53 13.41 2.92
C ASP A 166 13.93 12.86 2.69
N ASN A 167 14.87 13.16 3.58
CA ASN A 167 16.22 12.61 3.52
C ASN A 167 16.21 11.08 3.65
N VAL A 168 15.39 10.54 4.57
CA VAL A 168 15.21 9.08 4.73
C VAL A 168 14.54 8.47 3.51
N ARG A 169 13.46 9.07 3.00
CA ARG A 169 12.74 8.57 1.83
C ARG A 169 13.61 8.56 0.58
N ALA A 170 14.46 9.56 0.38
CA ALA A 170 15.25 9.72 -0.83
C ALA A 170 16.33 8.64 -1.02
N VAL A 171 16.84 8.02 0.06
CA VAL A 171 17.92 7.02 0.00
C VAL A 171 17.64 5.88 -1.01
N PRO A 172 16.56 5.11 -0.89
CA PRO A 172 16.27 4.01 -1.83
C PRO A 172 16.09 4.49 -3.28
N PHE A 173 15.54 5.67 -3.51
CA PHE A 173 15.39 6.19 -4.88
C PHE A 173 16.73 6.61 -5.50
N ARG A 174 17.64 7.20 -4.70
CA ARG A 174 19.03 7.46 -5.17
C ARG A 174 19.79 6.17 -5.44
N MET A 175 19.59 5.13 -4.62
CA MET A 175 20.14 3.81 -4.87
C MET A 175 19.62 3.20 -6.17
N ALA A 176 18.29 3.22 -6.39
CA ALA A 176 17.67 2.74 -7.62
C ALA A 176 18.20 3.47 -8.86
N ALA A 177 18.28 4.80 -8.81
CA ALA A 177 18.86 5.60 -9.89
C ALA A 177 20.32 5.23 -10.16
N ALA A 178 21.15 5.06 -9.12
CA ALA A 178 22.55 4.66 -9.28
C ALA A 178 22.70 3.23 -9.84
N MET A 179 21.79 2.31 -9.48
CA MET A 179 21.74 0.97 -10.07
C MET A 179 21.38 1.02 -11.56
N SER A 180 20.40 1.85 -11.94
CA SER A 180 20.00 2.02 -13.34
C SER A 180 21.07 2.70 -14.19
N ASP A 181 21.77 3.68 -13.62
CA ASP A 181 22.98 4.28 -14.20
C ASP A 181 24.16 3.29 -14.28
N ARG A 182 24.08 2.18 -13.53
CA ARG A 182 25.17 1.20 -13.29
C ARG A 182 26.45 1.88 -12.79
N ASP A 183 26.28 2.87 -11.93
CA ASP A 183 27.35 3.68 -11.34
C ASP A 183 27.61 3.21 -9.90
N VAL A 184 28.67 2.41 -9.74
CA VAL A 184 29.00 1.80 -8.46
C VAL A 184 29.43 2.83 -7.41
N ASP A 185 30.03 3.95 -7.82
CA ASP A 185 30.48 5.00 -6.92
C ASP A 185 29.30 5.81 -6.39
N LYS A 186 28.36 6.19 -7.27
CA LYS A 186 27.10 6.81 -6.85
C LYS A 186 26.30 5.88 -5.93
N LEU A 187 26.30 4.58 -6.22
CA LEU A 187 25.55 3.63 -5.43
C LEU A 187 26.15 3.51 -4.02
N VAL A 188 27.47 3.28 -3.93
CA VAL A 188 28.22 3.15 -2.68
C VAL A 188 28.09 4.39 -1.79
N ALA A 189 28.02 5.59 -2.37
CA ALA A 189 27.83 6.82 -1.61
C ALA A 189 26.53 6.87 -0.78
N ASN A 190 25.56 5.99 -1.04
CA ASN A 190 24.32 5.89 -0.28
C ASN A 190 24.40 4.99 0.96
N TYR A 191 25.54 4.37 1.27
CA TYR A 191 25.71 3.47 2.41
C TYR A 191 26.64 4.05 3.47
N THR A 192 26.46 3.66 4.73
CA THR A 192 27.48 3.89 5.78
C THR A 192 28.61 2.88 5.63
N ASP A 193 29.80 3.22 6.14
CA ASP A 193 30.98 2.34 6.06
C ASP A 193 30.73 0.98 6.74
N ASP A 194 29.93 0.99 7.81
CA ASP A 194 29.56 -0.17 8.65
C ASP A 194 28.18 -0.77 8.32
N PHE A 195 27.71 -0.55 7.09
CA PHE A 195 26.41 -1.03 6.62
C PHE A 195 26.19 -2.52 6.92
N ASP A 196 25.00 -2.86 7.43
CA ASP A 196 24.62 -4.23 7.79
C ASP A 196 23.49 -4.74 6.89
N CYS A 197 23.76 -5.75 6.08
CA CYS A 197 22.80 -6.37 5.17
C CYS A 197 22.34 -7.71 5.71
N VAL A 198 21.04 -7.84 5.98
CA VAL A 198 20.41 -9.09 6.42
C VAL A 198 19.53 -9.65 5.30
N MET A 199 19.71 -10.94 5.01
CA MET A 199 18.91 -11.73 4.07
C MET A 199 18.09 -12.76 4.86
N PRO A 200 16.88 -12.44 5.38
CA PRO A 200 16.18 -13.34 6.30
C PRO A 200 15.83 -14.72 5.71
N VAL A 201 15.54 -14.76 4.41
CA VAL A 201 15.22 -16.01 3.68
C VAL A 201 16.49 -16.80 3.33
N HIS A 202 17.65 -16.13 3.26
CA HIS A 202 18.93 -16.72 2.89
C HIS A 202 20.05 -16.23 3.82
N PRO A 203 20.05 -16.62 5.11
CA PRO A 203 20.88 -15.99 6.13
C PRO A 203 22.38 -15.99 5.79
N ASP A 204 22.90 -17.04 5.14
CA ASP A 204 24.30 -17.16 4.70
C ASP A 204 24.72 -16.12 3.66
N ARG A 205 23.76 -15.43 3.02
CA ARG A 205 24.00 -14.34 2.07
C ARG A 205 24.05 -12.96 2.76
N SER A 206 23.85 -12.89 4.07
CA SER A 206 23.98 -11.65 4.85
C SER A 206 25.45 -11.21 4.94
N PHE A 207 25.71 -9.91 5.00
CA PHE A 207 27.09 -9.39 5.04
C PHE A 207 27.17 -8.00 5.69
N ARG A 208 28.39 -7.55 5.97
CA ARG A 208 28.67 -6.21 6.50
C ARG A 208 29.71 -5.47 5.67
N GLY A 209 29.59 -4.15 5.68
CA GLY A 209 30.56 -3.21 5.13
C GLY A 209 30.26 -2.78 3.70
N VAL A 210 30.56 -1.52 3.41
CA VAL A 210 30.30 -0.91 2.10
C VAL A 210 31.18 -1.49 0.97
N GLU A 211 32.38 -1.95 1.28
CA GLU A 211 33.26 -2.60 0.30
C GLU A 211 32.64 -3.89 -0.26
N GLN A 212 31.88 -4.62 0.57
CA GLN A 212 31.15 -5.80 0.08
C GLN A 212 29.97 -5.38 -0.83
N VAL A 213 29.31 -4.25 -0.55
CA VAL A 213 28.29 -3.68 -1.46
C VAL A 213 28.93 -3.39 -2.82
N ARG A 214 30.09 -2.72 -2.84
CA ARG A 214 30.84 -2.41 -4.06
C ARG A 214 31.19 -3.67 -4.86
N ALA A 215 31.75 -4.68 -4.20
CA ALA A 215 32.11 -5.95 -4.84
C ALA A 215 30.89 -6.67 -5.45
N ASN A 216 29.77 -6.70 -4.71
CA ASN A 216 28.53 -7.32 -5.16
C ASN A 216 27.96 -6.59 -6.39
N TYR A 217 27.81 -5.26 -6.33
CA TYR A 217 27.22 -4.50 -7.42
C TYR A 217 28.12 -4.39 -8.65
N THR A 218 29.45 -4.41 -8.50
CA THR A 218 30.37 -4.54 -9.64
C THR A 218 30.09 -5.84 -10.41
N THR A 219 29.87 -6.94 -9.69
CA THR A 219 29.53 -8.24 -10.29
C THR A 219 28.14 -8.21 -10.95
N ILE A 220 27.15 -7.60 -10.30
CA ILE A 220 25.78 -7.46 -10.82
C ILE A 220 25.77 -6.63 -12.11
N PHE A 221 26.47 -5.49 -12.15
CA PHE A 221 26.52 -4.64 -13.34
C PHE A 221 27.23 -5.32 -14.51
N ALA A 222 28.26 -6.14 -14.23
CA ALA A 222 28.89 -6.97 -15.25
C ALA A 222 27.97 -8.07 -15.78
N ARG A 223 27.15 -8.71 -14.91
CA ARG A 223 26.13 -9.69 -15.32
C ARG A 223 25.07 -9.08 -16.23
N TYR A 224 24.56 -7.90 -15.85
CA TYR A 224 23.52 -7.18 -16.59
C TYR A 224 24.12 -6.11 -17.52
N SER A 225 25.08 -6.55 -18.36
CA SER A 225 25.86 -5.66 -19.23
C SER A 225 25.03 -4.99 -20.33
N HIS A 226 23.85 -5.52 -20.68
CA HIS A 226 22.93 -4.92 -21.65
C HIS A 226 21.82 -4.06 -21.04
N GLY A 227 21.79 -3.91 -19.72
CA GLY A 227 20.91 -2.97 -19.05
C GLY A 227 20.45 -3.48 -17.69
N LEU A 228 20.31 -2.56 -16.75
CA LEU A 228 19.67 -2.81 -15.46
C LEU A 228 18.73 -1.64 -15.21
N ASP A 229 17.47 -1.92 -14.92
CA ASP A 229 16.46 -0.92 -14.59
C ASP A 229 15.90 -1.24 -13.21
N ALA A 230 16.31 -0.48 -12.21
CA ALA A 230 15.89 -0.62 -10.83
C ALA A 230 14.91 0.50 -10.47
N ARG A 231 13.80 0.12 -9.85
CA ARG A 231 12.71 1.02 -9.47
C ARG A 231 12.21 0.69 -8.08
N VAL A 232 11.98 1.76 -7.31
CA VAL A 232 11.16 1.69 -6.10
C VAL A 232 9.72 1.98 -6.53
N ILE A 233 8.84 0.99 -6.37
CA ILE A 233 7.44 1.06 -6.79
C ILE A 233 6.61 1.81 -5.75
N ASP A 234 6.78 1.47 -4.47
CA ASP A 234 6.13 2.14 -3.34
C ASP A 234 7.13 2.28 -2.18
N SER A 235 6.90 3.25 -1.30
CA SER A 235 7.72 3.48 -0.12
C SER A 235 6.92 4.04 1.06
N VAL A 236 7.26 3.61 2.27
CA VAL A 236 6.73 4.15 3.53
C VAL A 236 7.88 4.51 4.46
N VAL A 237 7.88 5.73 4.98
CA VAL A 237 8.85 6.15 6.01
C VAL A 237 8.25 6.00 7.40
N ASP A 238 9.00 5.38 8.30
CA ASP A 238 8.71 5.22 9.73
C ASP A 238 9.97 5.60 10.53
N GLY A 239 10.03 6.87 10.97
CA GLY A 239 11.20 7.43 11.65
C GLY A 239 12.47 7.36 10.80
N ASP A 240 13.46 6.61 11.28
CA ASP A 240 14.74 6.37 10.60
C ASP A 240 14.70 5.17 9.63
N ARG A 241 13.52 4.57 9.39
CA ARG A 241 13.35 3.44 8.48
C ARG A 241 12.52 3.83 7.28
N VAL A 242 12.86 3.25 6.14
CA VAL A 242 12.05 3.27 4.93
C VAL A 242 11.78 1.84 4.46
N TRP A 243 10.50 1.51 4.35
CA TRP A 243 10.00 0.29 3.72
C TRP A 243 9.80 0.59 2.25
N THR A 244 10.19 -0.33 1.39
CA THR A 244 10.17 -0.10 -0.06
C THR A 244 9.80 -1.37 -0.81
N GLU A 245 8.93 -1.23 -1.80
CA GLU A 245 8.67 -2.25 -2.82
C GLU A 245 9.57 -1.99 -4.02
N TRP A 246 10.21 -3.03 -4.55
CA TRP A 246 11.19 -2.92 -5.63
C TRP A 246 10.82 -3.78 -6.81
N GLU A 247 11.14 -3.27 -8.00
CA GLU A 247 11.29 -4.04 -9.22
C GLU A 247 12.67 -3.75 -9.82
N MET A 248 13.39 -4.80 -10.20
CA MET A 248 14.66 -4.70 -10.90
C MET A 248 14.65 -5.61 -12.11
N ILE A 249 14.88 -5.05 -13.29
CA ILE A 249 14.89 -5.76 -14.56
C ILE A 249 16.30 -5.70 -15.13
N GLY A 250 16.99 -6.84 -15.14
CA GLY A 250 18.34 -6.99 -15.65
C GLY A 250 18.37 -7.71 -16.99
N THR A 251 19.11 -7.16 -17.96
CA THR A 251 19.35 -7.79 -19.28
C THR A 251 20.80 -8.24 -19.35
N ARG A 252 20.99 -9.56 -19.47
CA ARG A 252 22.30 -10.20 -19.58
C ARG A 252 22.92 -10.04 -20.96
N ALA A 253 24.22 -10.33 -21.07
CA ALA A 253 24.98 -10.32 -22.32
C ALA A 253 24.37 -11.20 -23.44
N ASP A 254 23.72 -12.30 -23.07
CA ASP A 254 23.04 -13.24 -23.98
C ASP A 254 21.59 -12.86 -24.29
N GLY A 255 21.13 -11.68 -23.85
CA GLY A 255 19.79 -11.16 -24.10
C GLY A 255 18.71 -11.72 -23.15
N VAL A 256 19.06 -12.60 -22.22
CA VAL A 256 18.12 -13.09 -21.20
C VAL A 256 17.75 -11.94 -20.25
N VAL A 257 16.44 -11.74 -20.07
CA VAL A 257 15.87 -10.77 -19.13
C VAL A 257 15.49 -11.50 -17.84
N GLU A 258 16.01 -11.00 -16.72
CA GLU A 258 15.71 -11.51 -15.39
C GLU A 258 15.06 -10.38 -14.59
N THR A 259 13.92 -10.67 -13.96
CA THR A 259 13.20 -9.73 -13.11
C THR A 259 13.32 -10.17 -11.66
N ILE A 260 13.63 -9.24 -10.76
CA ILE A 260 13.63 -9.44 -9.32
C ILE A 260 12.61 -8.48 -8.72
N ARG A 261 11.76 -8.97 -7.82
CA ARG A 261 10.77 -8.15 -7.10
C ARG A 261 10.79 -8.46 -5.61
N GLY A 262 10.25 -7.53 -4.82
CA GLY A 262 9.97 -7.76 -3.41
C GLY A 262 10.24 -6.53 -2.56
N THR A 263 10.44 -6.76 -1.26
CA THR A 263 10.49 -5.68 -0.28
C THR A 263 11.88 -5.50 0.30
N VAL A 264 12.29 -4.24 0.50
CA VAL A 264 13.50 -3.89 1.24
C VAL A 264 13.13 -2.94 2.37
N ILE A 265 13.64 -3.22 3.56
CA ILE A 265 13.48 -2.37 4.74
C ILE A 265 14.85 -1.79 5.04
N ILE A 266 15.01 -0.48 4.90
CA ILE A 266 16.28 0.21 5.05
C ILE A 266 16.21 1.09 6.28
N ARG A 267 17.18 0.93 7.19
CA ARG A 267 17.43 1.91 8.25
C ARG A 267 18.43 2.94 7.72
N VAL A 268 18.09 4.21 7.84
CA VAL A 268 18.84 5.35 7.35
C VAL A 268 19.44 6.13 8.53
N GLU A 269 20.69 6.52 8.39
CA GLU A 269 21.46 7.34 9.32
C GLU A 269 22.19 8.41 8.50
N ASP A 270 22.01 9.68 8.85
CA ASP A 270 22.63 10.83 8.16
C ASP A 270 22.47 10.80 6.62
N GLY A 271 21.28 10.37 6.16
CA GLY A 271 20.95 10.29 4.74
C GLY A 271 21.62 9.14 4.00
N ARG A 272 22.17 8.14 4.70
CA ARG A 272 22.76 6.92 4.13
C ARG A 272 22.16 5.68 4.77
N ALA A 273 22.10 4.57 4.03
CA ALA A 273 21.67 3.30 4.57
C ALA A 273 22.69 2.75 5.56
N ARG A 274 22.26 2.62 6.81
CA ARG A 274 23.03 1.99 7.90
C ARG A 274 22.77 0.49 7.99
N ALA A 275 21.56 0.06 7.65
CA ALA A 275 21.22 -1.35 7.59
C ALA A 275 20.10 -1.60 6.59
N ALA A 276 20.02 -2.81 6.06
CA ALA A 276 18.88 -3.22 5.26
C ALA A 276 18.52 -4.69 5.49
N ARG A 277 17.23 -4.99 5.37
CA ARG A 277 16.70 -6.35 5.28
C ARG A 277 16.09 -6.50 3.89
N PHE A 278 16.59 -7.41 3.07
CA PHE A 278 15.97 -7.65 1.76
C PHE A 278 15.17 -8.95 1.74
N TYR A 279 14.01 -8.84 1.10
CA TYR A 279 13.05 -9.89 0.81
C TYR A 279 12.76 -9.84 -0.70
N LEU A 280 13.82 -9.94 -1.49
CA LEU A 280 13.78 -9.90 -2.94
C LEU A 280 14.00 -11.31 -3.48
N ASP A 281 13.24 -11.69 -4.49
CA ASP A 281 13.38 -12.97 -5.19
C ASP A 281 13.22 -12.77 -6.70
N PRO A 282 13.83 -13.62 -7.55
CA PRO A 282 13.52 -13.64 -8.96
C PRO A 282 12.03 -13.92 -9.18
N VAL A 283 11.44 -13.21 -10.13
CA VAL A 283 10.12 -13.52 -10.64
C VAL A 283 10.25 -14.76 -11.52
N ASP A 284 9.41 -15.76 -11.29
CA ASP A 284 9.41 -16.97 -12.07
C ASP A 284 9.15 -16.68 -13.56
N ALA A 285 9.86 -17.39 -14.42
CA ALA A 285 9.55 -17.42 -15.84
C ALA A 285 8.19 -18.12 -16.03
N PRO A 286 7.38 -17.74 -17.04
CA PRO A 286 6.06 -18.32 -17.29
C PRO A 286 6.01 -19.82 -17.63
N ASP A 287 7.07 -20.60 -17.39
CA ASP A 287 7.08 -22.03 -17.65
C ASP A 287 8.00 -22.79 -16.66
N THR A 288 7.50 -23.03 -15.45
CA THR A 288 7.98 -24.12 -14.59
C THR A 288 6.79 -24.74 -13.87
N SER A 289 6.38 -25.89 -14.40
CA SER A 289 5.39 -26.81 -13.85
C SER A 289 5.49 -27.01 -12.33
N ALA A 290 4.32 -27.01 -11.69
CA ALA A 290 4.04 -27.33 -10.29
C ALA A 290 4.57 -26.32 -9.26
N GLN A 291 4.03 -25.10 -9.28
CA GLN A 291 4.09 -24.25 -8.11
C GLN A 291 2.95 -24.58 -7.15
N LEU A 292 3.32 -24.77 -5.88
CA LEU A 292 2.40 -24.77 -4.76
C LEU A 292 1.81 -23.37 -4.68
N ASN A 293 0.59 -23.21 -5.16
CA ASN A 293 -0.12 -21.96 -5.01
C ASN A 293 -0.32 -21.76 -3.50
N ILE A 294 0.24 -20.69 -2.93
CA ILE A 294 0.04 -20.34 -1.51
C ILE A 294 -1.45 -20.02 -1.22
N LEU A 295 -2.26 -19.93 -2.28
CA LEU A 295 -3.68 -19.61 -2.25
C LEU A 295 -4.60 -20.74 -2.72
N ASP A 296 -4.09 -21.95 -3.02
CA ASP A 296 -4.95 -23.14 -3.26
C ASP A 296 -5.22 -23.94 -1.98
#